data_AF-A0A8S3SNE8-F1
#
_entry.id   AF-A0A8S3SNE8-F1
#
_cell.length_a   1.000
_cell.length_b   1.000
_cell.length_c   1.000
_cell.angle_alpha   90.00
_cell.angle_beta   90.00
_cell.angle_gamma   90.00
#
_symmetry.space_group_name_H-M   'P 1'
#
loop_
_entity.id
_entity.type
_entity.pdbx_description
1 polymer ?
#
loop_
_entity_poly.entity_id
_entity_poly.type
_entity_poly.pdbx_seq_one_letter_code
_entity_poly.pdbx_strand_id
1 'polypeptide(L)'
;MKAIAAKRPVVATFRLTDPEWYQFSKFFKKKPTSILTKAEIDLSKRDPSATLIGHAVVLTSFNSECFRFMNSWGDNWADMGFFKVQNSKVLDFKFIDVFWTLNDLSKREIDYFKEHGADVADKIMKNLIGLQEAKYKCPECSEISLVTEFSGSLTEAVCPKCYETFRSDDAGNSLALNMYLTSLSK
;
A
#
# COMPACT_ATOMS: atom_id res chain seq x y z
N MET A 1 7.32 -10.56 -8.02
CA MET A 1 8.34 -10.53 -6.93
C MET A 1 9.36 -9.41 -7.10
N LYS A 2 9.92 -9.14 -8.30
CA LYS A 2 10.89 -8.06 -8.51
C LYS A 2 10.43 -6.68 -8.02
N ALA A 3 9.22 -6.25 -8.37
CA ALA A 3 8.63 -4.98 -7.92
C ALA A 3 8.66 -4.81 -6.40
N ILE A 4 8.16 -5.84 -5.71
CA ILE A 4 7.99 -5.87 -4.25
C ILE A 4 9.36 -5.90 -3.57
N ALA A 5 10.29 -6.73 -4.07
CA ALA A 5 11.67 -6.76 -3.60
C ALA A 5 12.38 -5.41 -3.81
N ALA A 6 12.05 -4.71 -4.90
CA ALA A 6 12.54 -3.37 -5.22
C ALA A 6 11.73 -2.24 -4.55
N LYS A 7 10.80 -2.55 -3.63
CA LYS A 7 9.97 -1.58 -2.88
C LYS A 7 9.15 -0.63 -3.75
N ARG A 8 8.86 -1.03 -4.98
CA ARG A 8 8.13 -0.21 -5.94
C ARG A 8 6.64 -0.29 -5.66
N PRO A 9 5.87 0.79 -5.86
CA PRO A 9 4.41 0.72 -5.80
C PRO A 9 3.91 -0.37 -6.74
N VAL A 10 3.06 -1.24 -6.22
CA VAL A 10 2.44 -2.30 -7.02
C VAL A 10 0.95 -2.03 -7.08
N VAL A 11 0.46 -1.72 -8.28
CA VAL A 11 -0.98 -1.67 -8.54
C VAL A 11 -1.46 -3.10 -8.68
N ALA A 12 -2.61 -3.41 -8.09
CA ALA A 12 -3.28 -4.68 -8.27
C ALA A 12 -4.68 -4.46 -8.80
N THR A 13 -5.10 -5.32 -9.73
CA THR A 13 -6.47 -5.32 -10.25
C THR A 13 -7.13 -6.66 -9.95
N PHE A 14 -8.43 -6.61 -9.70
CA PHE A 14 -9.26 -7.79 -9.54
C PHE A 14 -10.62 -7.54 -10.17
N ARG A 15 -11.34 -8.62 -10.47
CA ARG A 15 -12.66 -8.52 -11.11
C ARG A 15 -13.63 -9.46 -10.43
N LEU A 16 -14.82 -8.95 -10.12
CA LEU A 16 -15.89 -9.67 -9.46
C LEU A 16 -17.19 -9.53 -10.25
N THR A 17 -18.06 -10.52 -10.09
CA THR A 17 -19.48 -10.47 -10.50
C THR A 17 -20.27 -9.62 -9.49
N ASP A 18 -21.50 -9.22 -9.83
CA ASP A 18 -22.35 -8.46 -8.89
C ASP A 18 -22.59 -9.19 -7.55
N PRO A 19 -22.89 -10.51 -7.51
CA PRO A 19 -23.02 -11.23 -6.24
C PRO A 19 -21.73 -11.26 -5.41
N GLU A 20 -20.58 -11.41 -6.06
CA GLU A 20 -19.27 -11.40 -5.40
C GLU A 20 -18.92 -9.99 -4.89
N TRP A 21 -19.23 -8.94 -5.65
CA TRP A 21 -19.11 -7.55 -5.18
C TRP A 21 -19.97 -7.27 -3.96
N TYR A 22 -21.20 -7.81 -3.93
CA TYR A 22 -22.07 -7.74 -2.77
C TYR A 22 -21.45 -8.45 -1.56
N GLN A 23 -20.89 -9.64 -1.74
CA GLN A 23 -20.19 -10.37 -0.67
C GLN A 23 -18.96 -9.61 -0.16
N PHE A 24 -18.14 -9.08 -1.06
CA PHE A 24 -16.96 -8.27 -0.76
C PHE A 24 -17.34 -7.04 0.09
N SER A 25 -18.32 -6.29 -0.38
CA SER A 25 -18.80 -5.08 0.30
C SER A 25 -19.40 -5.40 1.66
N LYS A 26 -20.20 -6.47 1.74
CA LYS A 26 -20.82 -6.94 2.98
C LYS A 26 -19.79 -7.41 4.00
N PHE A 27 -18.73 -8.07 3.57
CA PHE A 27 -17.65 -8.52 4.44
C PHE A 27 -16.95 -7.33 5.10
N PHE A 28 -16.43 -6.38 4.33
CA PHE A 28 -15.68 -5.25 4.89
C PHE A 28 -16.56 -4.24 5.62
N LYS A 29 -17.86 -4.14 5.30
CA LYS A 29 -18.81 -3.40 6.12
C LYS A 29 -18.98 -4.01 7.52
N LYS A 30 -18.97 -5.34 7.63
CA LYS A 30 -19.16 -6.05 8.91
C LYS A 30 -17.86 -6.26 9.69
N LYS A 31 -16.75 -6.44 8.97
CA LYS A 31 -15.45 -6.85 9.49
C LYS A 31 -14.34 -6.00 8.85
N PRO A 32 -14.33 -4.67 9.09
CA PRO A 32 -13.47 -3.72 8.38
C PRO A 32 -11.97 -4.07 8.44
N THR A 33 -11.52 -4.59 9.58
CA THR A 33 -10.11 -4.91 9.84
C THR A 33 -9.75 -6.38 9.63
N SER A 34 -10.68 -7.23 9.18
CA SER A 34 -10.43 -8.66 9.00
C SER A 34 -9.75 -8.98 7.67
N ILE A 35 -9.15 -10.17 7.60
CA ILE A 35 -8.53 -10.69 6.38
C ILE A 35 -9.60 -11.42 5.58
N LEU A 36 -9.86 -10.99 4.35
CA LEU A 36 -10.74 -11.69 3.43
C LEU A 36 -10.08 -12.98 2.94
N THR A 37 -10.78 -14.10 3.02
CA THR A 37 -10.29 -15.42 2.61
C THR A 37 -11.21 -16.07 1.57
N LYS A 38 -10.77 -17.22 1.04
CA LYS A 38 -11.57 -18.04 0.13
C LYS A 38 -12.88 -18.55 0.79
N ALA A 39 -12.95 -18.61 2.11
CA ALA A 39 -14.16 -19.03 2.82
C ALA A 39 -15.31 -18.02 2.65
N GLU A 40 -14.98 -16.73 2.50
CA GLU A 40 -15.97 -15.67 2.28
C GLU A 40 -16.32 -15.48 0.81
N ILE A 41 -15.34 -15.59 -0.09
CA ILE A 41 -15.53 -15.44 -1.54
C ILE A 41 -14.74 -16.52 -2.26
N ASP A 42 -15.43 -17.43 -2.95
CA ASP A 42 -14.83 -18.53 -3.68
C ASP A 42 -15.03 -18.39 -5.19
N LEU A 43 -14.05 -17.78 -5.86
CA LEU A 43 -14.07 -17.55 -7.30
C LEU A 43 -14.03 -18.84 -8.13
N SER A 44 -13.67 -19.99 -7.54
CA SER A 44 -13.65 -21.27 -8.27
C SER A 44 -15.05 -21.83 -8.55
N LYS A 45 -16.08 -21.27 -7.92
CA LYS A 45 -17.50 -21.62 -8.14
C LYS A 45 -18.18 -20.71 -9.16
N ARG A 46 -17.45 -19.75 -9.73
CA ARG A 46 -17.98 -18.75 -10.65
C ARG A 46 -18.33 -19.38 -12.00
N ASP A 47 -19.47 -18.98 -12.55
CA ASP A 47 -19.82 -19.25 -13.95
C ASP A 47 -18.80 -18.56 -14.89
N PRO A 48 -18.11 -19.30 -15.78
CA PRO A 48 -17.15 -18.73 -16.72
C PRO A 48 -17.74 -17.67 -17.66
N SER A 49 -19.05 -17.68 -17.88
CA SER A 49 -19.76 -16.72 -18.74
C SER A 49 -20.26 -15.46 -18.01
N ALA A 50 -20.07 -15.39 -16.69
CA ALA A 50 -20.56 -14.27 -15.90
C ALA A 50 -19.88 -12.94 -16.25
N THR A 51 -20.66 -11.86 -16.29
CA THR A 51 -20.15 -10.50 -16.48
C THR A 51 -19.29 -10.07 -15.28
N LEU A 52 -18.14 -9.47 -15.56
CA LEU A 52 -17.16 -9.08 -14.55
C LEU A 52 -16.90 -7.57 -14.55
N ILE A 53 -17.01 -6.97 -13.36
CA ILE A 53 -16.66 -5.57 -13.09
C ILE A 53 -15.30 -5.54 -12.40
N GLY A 54 -14.37 -4.77 -12.97
CA GLY A 54 -13.00 -4.65 -12.48
C GLY A 54 -12.82 -3.49 -11.50
N HIS A 55 -11.80 -3.61 -10.65
CA HIS A 55 -11.35 -2.53 -9.75
C HIS A 55 -9.83 -2.55 -9.60
N ALA A 56 -9.24 -1.39 -9.32
CA ALA A 56 -7.81 -1.20 -9.15
C ALA A 56 -7.49 -0.66 -7.74
N VAL A 57 -6.45 -1.21 -7.12
CA VAL A 57 -6.01 -0.90 -5.76
C VAL A 57 -4.49 -0.90 -5.68
N VAL A 58 -3.90 -0.36 -4.61
CA VAL A 58 -2.44 -0.32 -4.44
C VAL A 58 -2.02 -1.26 -3.32
N LEU A 59 -1.10 -2.19 -3.58
CA LEU A 59 -0.48 -3.02 -2.54
C LEU A 59 0.46 -2.14 -1.72
N THR A 60 0.15 -1.94 -0.44
CA THR A 60 0.97 -1.10 0.45
C THR A 60 1.86 -1.91 1.37
N SER A 61 1.44 -3.11 1.78
CA SER A 61 2.25 -4.01 2.61
C SER A 61 1.77 -5.46 2.50
N PHE A 62 2.60 -6.39 2.95
CA PHE A 62 2.26 -7.81 3.04
C PHE A 62 3.05 -8.47 4.18
N ASN A 63 2.53 -9.59 4.67
CA ASN A 63 3.24 -10.47 5.60
C ASN A 63 2.91 -11.94 5.25
N SER A 64 3.28 -12.87 6.13
CA SER A 64 2.99 -14.31 5.95
C SER A 64 1.49 -14.65 5.97
N GLU A 65 0.63 -13.73 6.45
CA GLU A 65 -0.80 -13.96 6.65
C GLU A 65 -1.67 -13.30 5.58
N CYS A 66 -1.26 -12.12 5.07
CA CYS A 66 -2.08 -11.34 4.15
C CYS A 66 -1.32 -10.30 3.33
N PHE A 67 -1.99 -9.85 2.28
CA PHE A 67 -1.74 -8.61 1.56
C PHE A 67 -2.64 -7.51 2.09
N ARG A 68 -2.10 -6.29 2.20
CA ARG A 68 -2.84 -5.08 2.58
C ARG A 68 -2.86 -4.10 1.42
N PHE A 69 -4.04 -3.66 1.06
CA PHE A 69 -4.29 -2.81 -0.10
C PHE A 69 -4.92 -1.48 0.32
N MET A 70 -4.47 -0.39 -0.33
CA MET A 70 -5.11 0.91 -0.30
C MET A 70 -6.19 0.97 -1.36
N ASN A 71 -7.37 1.42 -0.95
CA ASN A 71 -8.53 1.65 -1.82
C ASN A 71 -8.76 3.16 -2.02
N SER A 72 -9.61 3.51 -2.98
CA SER A 72 -9.91 4.89 -3.36
C SER A 72 -11.33 5.32 -2.95
N TRP A 73 -11.92 4.70 -1.93
CA TRP A 73 -13.30 4.94 -1.49
C TRP A 73 -13.41 5.77 -0.20
N GLY A 74 -12.33 6.46 0.16
CA GLY A 74 -12.25 7.30 1.35
C GLY A 74 -11.90 6.52 2.62
N ASP A 75 -11.53 7.26 3.65
CA ASP A 75 -11.15 6.77 4.98
C ASP A 75 -12.32 6.13 5.74
N ASN A 76 -13.55 6.56 5.51
CA ASN A 76 -14.74 5.98 6.13
C ASN A 76 -15.07 4.55 5.64
N TRP A 77 -14.31 4.03 4.68
CA TRP A 77 -14.51 2.68 4.16
C TRP A 77 -13.54 1.67 4.78
N ALA A 78 -14.08 0.57 5.30
CA ALA A 78 -13.34 -0.55 5.89
C ALA A 78 -12.31 -0.11 6.96
N ASP A 79 -11.03 -0.47 6.81
CA ASP A 79 -9.94 -0.12 7.72
C ASP A 79 -9.27 1.18 7.25
N MET A 80 -9.93 2.32 7.47
CA MET A 80 -9.42 3.65 7.13
C MET A 80 -9.07 3.82 5.65
N GLY A 81 -9.88 3.24 4.75
CA GLY A 81 -9.66 3.23 3.30
C GLY A 81 -8.83 2.05 2.79
N PHE A 82 -8.50 1.09 3.65
CA PHE A 82 -7.70 -0.07 3.31
C PHE A 82 -8.43 -1.37 3.62
N PHE A 83 -7.90 -2.47 3.06
CA PHE A 83 -8.42 -3.81 3.30
C PHE A 83 -7.32 -4.86 3.19
N LYS A 84 -7.60 -6.04 3.77
CA LYS A 84 -6.67 -7.17 3.79
C LYS A 84 -7.24 -8.37 3.08
N VAL A 85 -6.40 -9.06 2.31
CA VAL A 85 -6.75 -10.30 1.60
C VAL A 85 -5.67 -11.32 1.86
N GLN A 86 -6.04 -12.56 2.15
CA GLN A 86 -5.09 -13.59 2.58
C GLN A 86 -3.95 -13.83 1.58
N ASN A 87 -4.27 -13.87 0.29
CA ASN A 87 -3.28 -14.05 -0.77
C ASN A 87 -3.87 -13.67 -2.14
N SER A 88 -3.05 -13.75 -3.19
CA SER A 88 -3.43 -13.37 -4.56
C SER A 88 -4.61 -14.16 -5.12
N LYS A 89 -4.78 -15.42 -4.72
CA LYS A 89 -5.77 -16.34 -5.29
C LYS A 89 -7.19 -16.05 -4.83
N VAL A 90 -7.37 -15.38 -3.68
CA VAL A 90 -8.71 -15.09 -3.13
C VAL A 90 -9.52 -14.21 -4.10
N LEU A 91 -8.87 -13.23 -4.74
CA LEU A 91 -9.52 -12.32 -5.69
C LEU A 91 -8.97 -12.43 -7.12
N ASP A 92 -8.12 -13.44 -7.40
CA ASP A 92 -7.35 -13.59 -8.64
C ASP A 92 -6.65 -12.29 -9.08
N PHE A 93 -5.88 -11.70 -8.16
CA PHE A 93 -5.20 -10.43 -8.42
C PHE A 93 -4.24 -10.51 -9.60
N LYS A 94 -4.29 -9.50 -10.48
CA LYS A 94 -3.22 -9.20 -11.43
C LYS A 94 -2.41 -8.02 -10.91
N PHE A 95 -1.11 -8.22 -10.76
CA PHE A 95 -0.19 -7.20 -10.25
C PHE A 95 0.53 -6.51 -11.39
N ILE A 96 0.57 -5.19 -11.33
CA ILE A 96 1.18 -4.28 -12.29
C ILE A 96 2.26 -3.52 -11.54
N ASP A 97 3.49 -3.66 -12.02
CA ASP A 97 4.66 -2.97 -11.52
C ASP A 97 4.76 -1.61 -12.23
N VAL A 98 4.54 -0.53 -11.48
CA VAL A 98 4.55 0.83 -12.03
C VAL A 98 5.81 1.51 -11.54
N PHE A 99 6.78 1.71 -12.43
CA PHE A 99 8.04 2.34 -12.08
C PHE A 99 8.70 3.06 -13.25
N TRP A 100 9.58 3.98 -12.87
CA TRP A 100 10.49 4.74 -13.71
C TRP A 100 11.82 4.89 -12.96
N THR A 101 12.88 5.03 -13.71
CA THR A 101 14.21 5.40 -13.24
C THR A 101 14.45 6.88 -13.52
N LEU A 102 15.49 7.47 -12.91
CA LEU A 102 15.87 8.86 -13.21
C LEU A 102 16.18 9.08 -14.70
N ASN A 103 16.61 8.04 -15.42
CA ASN A 103 16.88 8.12 -16.86
C ASN A 103 15.60 8.15 -17.71
N ASP A 104 14.46 7.73 -17.16
CA ASP A 104 13.16 7.79 -17.83
C ASP A 104 12.51 9.17 -17.69
N LEU A 105 13.03 10.01 -16.77
CA LEU A 105 12.46 11.31 -16.45
C LEU A 105 13.10 12.43 -17.27
N SER A 106 12.28 13.35 -17.75
CA SER A 106 12.76 14.61 -18.29
C SER A 106 13.35 15.49 -17.18
N LYS A 107 14.28 16.38 -17.56
CA LYS A 107 14.83 17.39 -16.62
C LYS A 107 13.71 18.18 -15.91
N ARG A 108 12.63 18.50 -16.63
CA ARG A 108 11.47 19.21 -16.07
C ARG A 108 10.78 18.42 -14.96
N GLU A 109 10.60 17.10 -15.12
CA GLU A 109 9.98 16.26 -14.09
C GLU A 109 10.87 16.13 -12.85
N ILE A 110 12.19 16.02 -13.06
CA ILE A 110 13.17 16.00 -11.97
C ILE A 110 13.13 17.32 -11.19
N ASP A 111 13.16 18.45 -11.89
CA ASP A 111 13.14 19.78 -11.27
C ASP A 111 11.81 20.02 -10.53
N TYR A 112 10.68 19.62 -11.12
CA TYR A 112 9.36 19.69 -10.48
C TYR A 112 9.29 18.85 -9.20
N PHE A 113 9.84 17.62 -9.20
CA PHE A 113 9.87 16.79 -8.00
C PHE A 113 10.72 17.42 -6.89
N LYS A 114 11.88 18.00 -7.24
CA LYS A 114 12.73 18.69 -6.25
C LYS A 114 12.02 19.89 -5.63
N GLU A 115 11.26 20.65 -6.42
CA GLU A 115 10.58 21.85 -5.96
C GLU A 115 9.28 21.55 -5.19
N HIS A 116 8.53 20.51 -5.57
CA HIS A 116 7.17 20.27 -5.07
C HIS A 116 6.95 18.91 -4.41
N GLY A 117 7.93 18.00 -4.45
CA GLY A 117 7.78 16.62 -3.99
C GLY A 117 7.36 16.52 -2.52
N ALA A 118 7.98 17.32 -1.65
CA ALA A 118 7.65 17.37 -0.22
C ALA A 118 6.23 17.88 0.04
N ASP A 119 5.82 18.96 -0.63
CA ASP A 119 4.47 19.52 -0.51
C ASP A 119 3.38 18.56 -1.00
N VAL A 120 3.64 17.85 -2.10
CA VAL A 120 2.74 16.82 -2.61
C VAL A 120 2.65 15.65 -1.63
N ALA A 121 3.78 15.18 -1.11
CA ALA A 121 3.82 14.10 -0.13
C ALA A 121 3.08 14.48 1.16
N ASP A 122 3.28 15.69 1.69
CA ASP A 122 2.59 16.23 2.87
C ASP A 122 1.07 16.29 2.66
N LYS A 123 0.61 16.81 1.51
CA LYS A 123 -0.82 16.82 1.15
C LYS A 123 -1.39 15.41 1.12
N ILE A 124 -0.68 14.44 0.55
CA ILE A 124 -1.17 13.07 0.47
C ILE A 124 -1.23 12.44 1.88
N MET A 125 -0.18 12.59 2.68
CA MET A 125 -0.14 12.08 4.06
C MET A 125 -1.29 12.64 4.90
N LYS A 126 -1.58 13.94 4.78
CA LYS A 126 -2.69 14.59 5.51
C LYS A 126 -4.07 14.08 5.09
N ASN A 127 -4.27 13.82 3.79
CA ASN A 127 -5.57 13.42 3.26
C ASN A 127 -5.83 11.90 3.38
N LEU A 128 -4.80 11.08 3.52
CA LEU A 128 -4.92 9.62 3.59
C LEU A 128 -4.53 9.13 4.98
N ILE A 129 -5.47 9.20 5.93
CA ILE A 129 -5.26 8.87 7.35
C ILE A 129 -4.68 7.46 7.53
N GLY A 130 -5.12 6.47 6.76
CA GLY A 130 -4.57 5.12 6.88
C GLY A 130 -3.10 4.97 6.43
N LEU A 131 -2.50 5.98 5.77
CA LEU A 131 -1.05 6.07 5.61
C LEU A 131 -0.36 6.55 6.89
N GLN A 132 -0.99 7.45 7.66
CA GLN A 132 -0.46 7.91 8.95
C GLN A 132 -0.48 6.77 9.99
N GLU A 133 -1.52 5.94 9.95
CA GLU A 133 -1.68 4.75 10.81
C GLU A 133 -0.89 3.52 10.32
N ALA A 134 -0.15 3.66 9.21
CA ALA A 134 0.66 2.58 8.70
C ALA A 134 1.77 2.24 9.70
N LYS A 135 2.00 0.94 9.88
CA LYS A 135 3.06 0.43 10.75
C LYS A 135 4.27 0.00 9.94
N TYR A 136 5.45 0.28 10.47
CA TYR A 136 6.71 -0.16 9.90
C TYR A 136 7.53 -0.92 10.94
N LYS A 137 8.14 -2.02 10.52
CA LYS A 137 9.05 -2.81 11.34
C LYS A 137 10.47 -2.35 11.07
N CYS A 138 11.15 -1.85 12.10
CA CYS A 138 12.54 -1.41 12.00
C CYS A 138 13.44 -2.60 11.60
N PRO A 139 14.35 -2.44 10.61
CA PRO A 139 15.27 -3.51 10.23
C PRO A 139 16.33 -3.79 11.31
N GLU A 140 16.73 -2.78 12.09
CA GLU A 140 17.80 -2.90 13.09
C GLU A 140 17.33 -3.61 14.37
N CYS A 141 16.24 -3.13 14.99
CA CYS A 141 15.75 -3.66 16.25
C CYS A 141 14.53 -4.58 16.14
N SER A 142 13.97 -4.74 14.93
CA SER A 142 12.74 -5.52 14.70
C SER A 142 11.47 -5.02 15.41
N GLU A 143 11.51 -3.90 16.12
CA GLU A 143 10.33 -3.28 16.74
C GLU A 143 9.41 -2.64 15.69
N ILE A 144 8.12 -2.65 15.98
CA ILE A 144 7.08 -2.07 15.12
C ILE A 144 6.66 -0.70 15.67
N SER A 145 6.70 0.32 14.83
CA SER A 145 6.26 1.68 15.14
C SER A 145 5.34 2.23 14.05
N LEU A 146 4.61 3.30 14.36
CA LEU A 146 3.87 4.05 13.34
C LEU A 146 4.86 4.76 12.42
N VAL A 147 4.56 4.86 11.13
CA VAL A 147 5.44 5.54 10.18
C VAL A 147 5.67 7.01 10.56
N THR A 148 4.69 7.64 11.19
CA THR A 148 4.74 9.04 11.65
C THR A 148 5.61 9.26 12.89
N GLU A 149 6.10 8.20 13.53
CA GLU A 149 7.04 8.28 14.65
C GLU A 149 8.50 8.28 14.19
N PHE A 150 8.78 7.89 12.95
CA PHE A 150 10.15 7.89 12.41
C PHE A 150 10.60 9.33 12.11
N SER A 151 11.90 9.55 12.02
CA SER A 151 12.46 10.82 11.54
C SER A 151 13.54 10.56 10.49
N GLY A 152 14.10 11.62 9.90
CA GLY A 152 15.15 11.54 8.89
C GLY A 152 14.73 12.11 7.54
N SER A 153 15.23 11.51 6.47
CA SER A 153 15.06 11.93 5.09
C SER A 153 14.57 10.76 4.21
N LEU A 154 14.31 11.04 2.93
CA LEU A 154 13.92 9.99 1.98
C LEU A 154 14.92 8.83 1.88
N THR A 155 16.22 9.06 2.13
CA THR A 155 17.27 8.02 2.00
C THR A 155 17.68 7.41 3.34
N GLU A 156 17.44 8.09 4.45
CA GLU A 156 17.85 7.65 5.78
C GLU A 156 16.72 7.87 6.79
N ALA A 157 16.33 6.81 7.49
CA ALA A 157 15.31 6.86 8.52
C ALA A 157 15.91 6.54 9.89
N VAL A 158 15.44 7.23 10.92
CA VAL A 158 15.82 7.00 12.33
C VAL A 158 14.67 6.31 13.04
N CYS A 159 14.96 5.17 13.67
CA CYS A 159 13.97 4.43 14.43
C CYS A 159 13.63 5.13 15.76
N PRO A 160 12.34 5.31 16.11
CA PRO A 160 11.96 5.93 17.39
C PRO A 160 12.19 5.03 18.61
N LYS A 161 12.53 3.75 18.42
CA LYS A 161 12.70 2.77 19.50
C LYS A 161 14.16 2.52 19.82
N CYS A 162 14.98 2.21 18.82
CA CYS A 162 16.40 1.95 19.03
C CYS A 162 17.31 3.13 18.68
N TYR A 163 16.76 4.20 18.09
CA TYR A 163 17.50 5.40 17.67
C TYR A 163 18.60 5.16 16.63
N GLU A 164 18.70 3.94 16.10
CA GLU A 164 19.59 3.62 14.99
C GLU A 164 19.06 4.19 13.68
N THR A 165 20.00 4.65 12.84
CA THR A 165 19.75 5.10 11.48
C THR A 165 19.89 3.92 10.52
N PHE A 166 18.93 3.77 9.62
CA PHE A 166 18.99 2.78 8.54
C PHE A 166 18.64 3.44 7.21
N ARG A 167 19.17 2.86 6.14
CA ARG A 167 18.87 3.30 4.78
C ARG A 167 17.43 2.95 4.43
N SER A 168 16.59 3.96 4.22
CA SER A 168 15.20 3.79 3.79
C SER A 168 15.08 3.53 2.29
N ASP A 169 16.17 3.74 1.52
CA ASP A 169 16.29 3.41 0.11
C ASP A 169 16.78 1.97 -0.18
N ASP A 170 17.32 1.25 0.81
CA ASP A 170 17.72 -0.17 0.71
C ASP A 170 16.52 -1.13 0.75
N ALA A 171 16.53 -2.30 0.08
CA ALA A 171 15.38 -3.22 -0.06
C ALA A 171 14.53 -3.46 1.23
N GLY A 172 13.19 -3.25 1.20
CA GLY A 172 12.24 -3.38 2.35
C GLY A 172 11.07 -2.38 2.38
N ASN A 173 9.83 -2.85 2.13
CA ASN A 173 8.63 -2.05 1.85
C ASN A 173 8.07 -1.23 3.04
N SER A 174 8.00 0.10 2.90
CA SER A 174 6.80 0.84 3.29
C SER A 174 6.66 2.10 2.45
N LEU A 175 5.80 2.02 1.42
CA LEU A 175 5.35 3.19 0.65
C LEU A 175 4.93 4.32 1.60
N ALA A 176 4.24 3.99 2.69
CA ALA A 176 3.81 4.95 3.69
C ALA A 176 4.99 5.63 4.42
N LEU A 177 6.04 4.87 4.78
CA LEU A 177 7.24 5.43 5.39
C LEU A 177 7.96 6.37 4.41
N ASN A 178 8.13 5.96 3.16
CA ASN A 178 8.79 6.79 2.14
C ASN A 178 8.01 8.08 1.88
N MET A 179 6.68 7.99 1.76
CA MET A 179 5.82 9.17 1.60
C MET A 179 5.91 10.09 2.82
N TYR A 180 5.92 9.53 4.03
CA TYR A 180 6.07 10.30 5.24
C TYR A 180 7.42 11.00 5.31
N LEU A 181 8.55 10.30 5.12
CA LEU A 181 9.88 10.90 5.15
C LEU A 181 10.08 11.95 4.04
N THR A 182 9.48 11.74 2.86
CA THR A 182 9.44 12.78 1.81
C THR A 182 8.70 14.02 2.28
N SER A 183 7.59 13.87 3.00
CA SER A 183 6.82 15.02 3.52
C SER A 183 7.58 15.85 4.56
N LEU A 184 8.60 15.29 5.19
CA LEU A 184 9.47 15.98 6.15
C LEU A 184 10.60 16.78 5.47
N SER A 185 10.89 16.50 4.20
CA SER A 185 12.02 17.07 3.46
C SER A 185 11.69 18.48 2.96
N LYS A 186 11.61 19.45 3.86
CA LYS A 186 11.44 20.87 3.54
C LYS A 186 12.78 21.58 3.37
#